data_AF-X1P693-F1
#
_entry.id   AF-X1P693-F1
#
_cell.length_a   1.000
_cell.length_b   1.000
_cell.length_c   1.000
_cell.angle_alpha   90.00
_cell.angle_beta   90.00
_cell.angle_gamma   90.00
#
_symmetry.space_group_name_H-M   'P 1'
#
loop_
_entity.id
_entity.type
_entity.pdbx_description
1 polymer ?
#
loop_
_entity_poly.entity_id
_entity_poly.type
_entity_poly.pdbx_seq_one_letter_code
_entity_poly.pdbx_strand_id
1 'polypeptide(L)'
;LGFVGEIEKVNPEILFVLLEKNYIPVIATVGVDQQGTRYNINADTVAGQIAISLHAEKLIYLSDVDGIFKDFEDPTSLISSLTINQAKDLIKSGQIQKGMIPKVDSAIQALECGVNKVHLLNGKCAHSILLELFTDSGIGTEIIH
;
A
#
# COMPACT_ATOMS: atom_id res chain seq x y z
N LEU A 1 6.38 -1.92 23.72
CA LEU A 1 6.24 -1.03 22.54
C LEU A 1 5.69 0.29 23.08
N GLY A 2 6.36 1.43 22.82
CA GLY A 2 6.01 2.74 23.38
C GLY A 2 4.76 3.36 22.72
N PHE A 3 4.86 4.58 22.21
CA PHE A 3 3.77 5.28 21.50
C PHE A 3 3.58 4.77 20.06
N VAL A 4 3.28 3.48 19.90
CA VAL A 4 2.90 2.86 18.63
C VAL A 4 1.38 2.69 18.63
N GLY A 5 0.70 3.21 17.62
CA GLY A 5 -0.76 3.23 17.55
C GLY A 5 -1.33 2.36 16.44
N GLU A 6 -2.61 2.03 16.60
CA GLU A 6 -3.45 1.40 15.60
C GLU A 6 -4.58 2.36 15.19
N ILE A 7 -5.10 2.20 13.97
CA ILE A 7 -6.13 3.09 13.44
C ILE A 7 -7.50 2.58 13.88
N GLU A 8 -8.16 3.30 14.78
CA GLU A 8 -9.56 3.01 15.13
C GLU A 8 -10.54 3.59 14.09
N LYS A 9 -10.24 4.77 13.54
CA LYS A 9 -11.12 5.49 12.61
C LYS A 9 -10.34 6.46 11.72
N VAL A 10 -10.76 6.56 10.46
CA VAL A 10 -10.37 7.64 9.53
C VAL A 10 -11.59 8.50 9.25
N ASN A 11 -11.47 9.83 9.36
CA ASN A 11 -12.45 10.77 8.84
C ASN A 11 -11.91 11.41 7.54
N PRO A 12 -12.43 11.03 6.35
CA PRO A 12 -11.94 11.54 5.07
C PRO A 12 -12.52 12.89 4.66
N GLU A 13 -13.43 13.51 5.43
CA GLU A 13 -14.15 14.73 5.03
C GLU A 13 -13.23 15.86 4.56
N ILE A 14 -12.16 16.13 5.30
CA ILE A 14 -11.19 17.17 4.92
C ILE A 14 -10.45 16.83 3.62
N LEU A 15 -10.20 15.54 3.37
CA LEU A 15 -9.53 15.09 2.15
C LEU A 15 -10.43 15.33 0.94
N PHE A 16 -11.72 15.03 1.05
CA PHE A 16 -12.68 15.32 -0.03
C PHE A 16 -12.71 16.81 -0.37
N VAL A 17 -12.77 17.70 0.63
CA VAL A 17 -12.75 19.16 0.41
C VAL A 17 -11.48 19.61 -0.33
N LEU A 18 -10.31 19.06 0.04
CA LEU A 18 -9.04 19.40 -0.61
C LEU A 18 -8.98 18.87 -2.05
N LEU A 19 -9.42 17.64 -2.28
CA LEU A 19 -9.43 16.99 -3.60
C LEU A 19 -10.39 17.69 -4.57
N GLU A 20 -11.58 18.09 -4.12
CA GLU A 20 -12.54 18.89 -4.91
C GLU A 20 -11.97 20.23 -5.36
N LYS A 21 -10.97 20.76 -4.66
CA LYS A 21 -10.28 22.01 -4.97
C LYS A 21 -8.95 21.80 -5.71
N ASN A 22 -8.67 20.57 -6.17
CA ASN A 22 -7.45 20.19 -6.88
C ASN A 22 -6.16 20.37 -6.06
N TYR A 23 -6.24 20.34 -4.73
CA TYR A 23 -5.04 20.23 -3.90
C TYR A 23 -4.53 18.80 -3.88
N ILE A 24 -3.23 18.64 -3.60
CA ILE A 24 -2.58 17.35 -3.37
C ILE A 24 -2.29 17.25 -1.86
N PRO A 25 -3.08 16.48 -1.10
CA PRO A 25 -2.84 16.31 0.33
C PRO A 25 -1.55 15.53 0.58
N VAL A 26 -0.69 16.04 1.47
CA VAL A 26 0.49 15.32 1.99
C VAL A 26 0.25 15.04 3.46
N ILE A 27 0.20 13.76 3.83
CA ILE A 27 -0.29 13.31 5.14
C ILE A 27 0.86 12.68 5.93
N ALA A 28 1.11 13.20 7.13
CA ALA A 28 2.01 12.58 8.10
C ALA A 28 1.30 11.48 8.88
N THR A 29 2.01 10.41 9.25
CA THR A 29 1.44 9.17 9.78
C THR A 29 1.39 9.14 11.31
N VAL A 30 1.01 10.28 11.90
CA VAL A 30 0.82 10.43 13.35
C VAL A 30 -0.68 10.47 13.64
N GLY A 31 -1.13 9.61 14.56
CA GLY A 31 -2.50 9.60 15.05
C GLY A 31 -2.62 10.22 16.45
N VAL A 32 -3.85 10.53 16.84
CA VAL A 32 -4.18 11.08 18.16
C VAL A 32 -5.38 10.32 18.74
N ASP A 33 -5.32 9.96 20.03
CA ASP A 33 -6.44 9.33 20.74
C ASP A 33 -7.45 10.38 21.26
N GLN A 34 -8.50 9.93 21.95
CA GLN A 34 -9.52 10.81 22.51
C GLN A 34 -8.99 11.75 23.62
N GLN A 35 -7.83 11.42 24.21
CA GLN A 35 -7.18 12.18 25.28
C GLN A 35 -6.13 13.17 24.74
N GLY A 36 -5.89 13.20 23.42
CA GLY A 36 -4.88 14.05 22.81
C GLY A 36 -3.47 13.45 22.77
N THR A 37 -3.30 12.18 23.18
CA THR A 37 -2.02 11.48 23.14
C THR A 37 -1.67 11.14 21.70
N ARG A 38 -0.40 11.37 21.32
CA ARG A 38 0.09 11.14 19.96
C ARG A 38 0.69 9.74 19.83
N TYR A 39 0.42 9.10 18.71
CA TYR A 39 0.93 7.78 18.38
C TYR A 39 1.60 7.78 17.01
N ASN A 40 2.73 7.09 16.91
CA ASN A 40 3.33 6.76 15.63
C ASN A 40 2.60 5.56 15.02
N ILE A 41 2.12 5.69 13.79
CA ILE A 41 1.40 4.63 13.09
C ILE A 41 2.21 4.24 11.86
N ASN A 42 2.21 2.95 11.53
CA ASN A 42 2.86 2.47 10.31
C ASN A 42 2.26 3.17 9.08
N ALA A 43 3.14 3.67 8.20
CA ALA A 43 2.74 4.44 7.02
C ALA A 43 1.94 3.61 6.00
N ASP A 44 2.25 2.33 5.85
CA ASP A 44 1.53 1.44 4.93
C ASP A 44 0.09 1.26 5.38
N THR A 45 -0.11 1.08 6.69
CA THR A 45 -1.42 0.97 7.33
C THR A 45 -2.21 2.28 7.19
N VAL A 46 -1.59 3.43 7.43
CA VAL A 46 -2.25 4.74 7.23
C VAL A 46 -2.67 4.93 5.78
N ALA A 47 -1.78 4.66 4.82
CA ALA A 47 -2.09 4.78 3.41
C ALA A 47 -3.21 3.81 2.98
N GLY A 48 -3.19 2.57 3.47
CA GLY A 48 -4.26 1.58 3.24
C GLY A 48 -5.60 2.06 3.76
N GLN A 49 -5.68 2.50 5.02
CA GLN A 49 -6.92 2.99 5.62
C GLN A 49 -7.44 4.28 4.96
N ILE A 50 -6.56 5.17 4.52
CA ILE A 50 -6.95 6.35 3.75
C ILE A 50 -7.52 5.92 2.40
N ALA A 51 -6.86 5.02 1.68
CA ALA A 51 -7.33 4.52 0.38
C ALA A 51 -8.71 3.86 0.49
N ILE A 52 -8.92 3.06 1.54
CA ILE A 52 -10.23 2.47 1.87
C ILE A 52 -11.28 3.57 2.13
N SER A 53 -10.95 4.55 2.97
CA SER A 53 -11.88 5.63 3.32
C SER A 53 -12.29 6.52 2.15
N LEU A 54 -11.45 6.59 1.12
CA LEU A 54 -11.67 7.37 -0.10
C LEU A 54 -12.27 6.54 -1.24
N HIS A 55 -12.45 5.23 -1.07
CA HIS A 55 -12.75 4.29 -2.16
C HIS A 55 -11.81 4.50 -3.36
N ALA A 56 -10.51 4.55 -3.08
CA ALA A 56 -9.52 4.87 -4.10
C ALA A 56 -9.47 3.81 -5.21
N GLU A 57 -9.31 4.27 -6.46
CA GLU A 57 -9.11 3.39 -7.62
C GLU A 57 -7.81 2.59 -7.50
N LYS A 58 -6.75 3.24 -7.01
CA LYS A 58 -5.42 2.64 -6.85
C LYS A 58 -4.78 3.05 -5.54
N LEU A 59 -4.16 2.10 -4.87
CA LEU A 59 -3.18 2.33 -3.80
C LEU A 59 -1.80 1.92 -4.30
N ILE A 60 -0.81 2.80 -4.19
CA ILE A 60 0.55 2.54 -4.67
C ILE A 60 1.52 2.66 -3.50
N TYR A 61 2.22 1.58 -3.21
CA TYR A 61 3.32 1.59 -2.26
C TYR A 61 4.65 1.68 -3.00
N LEU A 62 5.46 2.67 -2.62
CA LEU A 62 6.85 2.79 -3.06
C LEU A 62 7.76 2.16 -2.01
N SER A 63 8.57 1.20 -2.42
CA SER A 63 9.55 0.49 -1.59
C SER A 63 10.95 0.60 -2.20
N ASP A 64 11.91 -0.13 -1.66
CA ASP A 64 13.28 -0.22 -2.17
C ASP A 64 13.56 -1.49 -2.99
N VAL A 65 12.52 -2.27 -3.31
CA VAL A 65 12.55 -3.46 -4.17
C VAL A 65 11.54 -3.34 -5.31
N ASP A 66 11.74 -4.09 -6.40
CA ASP A 66 10.93 -4.00 -7.62
C ASP A 66 9.51 -4.54 -7.47
N GLY A 67 9.27 -5.43 -6.51
CA GLY A 67 7.95 -5.98 -6.22
C GLY A 67 8.04 -7.28 -5.44
N ILE A 68 7.14 -8.20 -5.74
CA ILE A 68 7.12 -9.56 -5.18
C ILE A 68 7.79 -10.52 -6.17
N PHE A 69 8.80 -11.23 -5.70
CA PHE A 69 9.52 -12.25 -6.46
C PHE A 69 9.02 -13.64 -6.09
N LYS A 70 8.95 -14.54 -7.07
CA LYS A 70 8.71 -15.96 -6.80
C LYS A 70 9.92 -16.62 -6.12
N ASP A 71 11.12 -16.19 -6.52
CA ASP A 71 12.40 -16.53 -5.91
C ASP A 71 13.23 -15.25 -5.75
N PHE A 72 13.49 -14.86 -4.51
CA PHE A 72 14.17 -13.60 -4.22
C PHE A 72 15.61 -13.54 -4.76
N GLU A 73 16.24 -14.70 -4.97
CA GLU A 73 17.59 -14.78 -5.52
C GLU A 73 17.60 -14.71 -7.07
N ASP A 74 16.43 -14.78 -7.71
CA ASP A 74 16.26 -14.67 -9.16
C ASP A 74 15.52 -13.37 -9.53
N PRO A 75 16.25 -12.33 -10.00
CA PRO A 75 15.64 -11.07 -10.44
C PRO A 75 14.65 -11.21 -11.60
N THR A 76 14.70 -12.30 -12.37
CA THR A 76 13.76 -12.55 -13.47
C THR A 76 12.43 -13.14 -12.99
N SER A 77 12.35 -13.48 -11.70
CA SER A 77 11.18 -14.10 -11.09
C SER A 77 10.14 -13.11 -10.55
N LEU A 78 10.28 -11.82 -10.91
CA LEU A 78 9.32 -10.77 -10.55
C LEU A 78 7.92 -11.16 -11.02
N ILE A 79 6.97 -11.13 -10.09
CA ILE A 79 5.57 -11.41 -10.39
C ILE A 79 4.89 -10.08 -10.73
N SER A 80 4.42 -9.93 -11.96
CA SER A 80 3.77 -8.69 -12.39
C SER A 80 2.36 -8.51 -11.83
N SER A 81 1.60 -9.59 -11.65
CA SER A 81 0.21 -9.54 -11.21
C SER A 81 -0.14 -10.72 -10.31
N LEU A 82 -0.86 -10.44 -9.22
CA LEU A 82 -1.32 -11.40 -8.22
C LEU A 82 -2.79 -11.16 -7.89
N THR A 83 -3.52 -12.25 -7.67
CA THR A 83 -4.81 -12.19 -6.97
C THR A 83 -4.60 -12.15 -5.46
N ILE A 84 -5.62 -11.72 -4.70
CA ILE A 84 -5.63 -11.79 -3.22
C ILE A 84 -5.25 -13.20 -2.72
N ASN A 85 -5.80 -14.25 -3.34
CA ASN A 85 -5.55 -15.62 -2.93
C ASN A 85 -4.10 -16.03 -3.15
N GLN A 86 -3.53 -15.68 -4.31
CA GLN A 86 -2.11 -15.95 -4.59
C GLN A 86 -1.21 -15.18 -3.60
N ALA A 87 -1.52 -13.93 -3.30
CA ALA A 87 -0.77 -13.16 -2.30
C ALA A 87 -0.82 -13.83 -0.92
N LYS A 88 -1.99 -14.28 -0.47
CA LYS A 88 -2.16 -15.04 0.79
C LYS A 88 -1.36 -16.34 0.81
N ASP A 89 -1.32 -17.06 -0.32
CA ASP A 89 -0.59 -18.31 -0.42
C ASP A 89 0.93 -18.08 -0.38
N LEU A 90 1.43 -17.00 -1.00
CA LEU A 90 2.84 -16.60 -0.92
C LEU A 90 3.26 -16.20 0.51
N ILE A 91 2.36 -15.57 1.28
CA ILE A 91 2.60 -15.29 2.70
C ILE A 91 2.72 -16.61 3.48
N LYS A 92 1.77 -17.53 3.30
CA LYS A 92 1.74 -18.82 4.01
C LYS A 92 2.92 -19.72 3.67
N SER A 93 3.37 -19.70 2.41
CA SER A 93 4.52 -20.48 1.96
C SER A 93 5.86 -19.93 2.47
N GLY A 94 5.88 -18.71 3.01
CA GLY A 94 7.09 -18.03 3.48
C GLY A 94 7.93 -17.44 2.34
N GLN A 95 7.38 -17.32 1.12
CA GLN A 95 8.07 -16.72 -0.03
C GLN A 95 8.13 -15.19 0.05
N ILE A 96 7.24 -14.57 0.83
CA ILE A 96 7.29 -13.12 1.09
C ILE A 96 8.24 -12.83 2.25
N GLN A 97 9.20 -11.94 2.01
CA GLN A 97 10.13 -11.48 3.05
C GLN A 97 9.41 -10.84 4.23
N LYS A 98 9.91 -11.07 5.45
CA LYS A 98 9.27 -10.56 6.68
C LYS A 98 8.98 -9.06 6.67
N GLY A 99 9.85 -8.25 6.07
CA GLY A 99 9.64 -6.80 5.97
C GLY A 99 8.53 -6.38 5.00
N MET A 100 8.18 -7.25 4.05
CA MET A 100 7.16 -7.01 3.03
C MET A 100 5.77 -7.46 3.48
N ILE A 101 5.68 -8.41 4.42
CA ILE A 101 4.41 -8.94 4.94
C ILE A 101 3.42 -7.84 5.34
N PRO A 102 3.78 -6.82 6.16
CA PRO A 102 2.82 -5.78 6.56
C PRO A 102 2.23 -5.00 5.38
N LYS A 103 3.03 -4.83 4.31
CA LYS A 103 2.63 -4.10 3.11
C LYS A 103 1.66 -4.92 2.25
N VAL A 104 1.90 -6.22 2.16
CA VAL A 104 1.01 -7.16 1.45
C VAL A 104 -0.28 -7.38 2.23
N ASP A 105 -0.22 -7.50 3.55
CA ASP A 105 -1.41 -7.57 4.41
C ASP A 105 -2.27 -6.31 4.27
N SER A 106 -1.64 -5.13 4.28
CA SER A 106 -2.34 -3.86 4.05
C SER A 106 -2.94 -3.76 2.65
N ALA A 107 -2.25 -4.28 1.62
CA ALA A 107 -2.77 -4.36 0.26
C ALA A 107 -4.01 -5.27 0.17
N ILE A 108 -3.94 -6.47 0.76
CA ILE A 108 -5.06 -7.42 0.82
C ILE A 108 -6.25 -6.77 1.53
N GLN A 109 -6.03 -6.15 2.69
CA GLN A 109 -7.08 -5.47 3.44
C GLN A 109 -7.73 -4.35 2.61
N ALA A 110 -6.93 -3.54 1.93
CA ALA A 110 -7.43 -2.45 1.09
C ALA A 110 -8.34 -2.97 -0.03
N LEU A 111 -7.92 -4.04 -0.72
CA LEU A 111 -8.72 -4.66 -1.78
C LEU A 111 -10.03 -5.22 -1.22
N GLU A 112 -9.97 -6.00 -0.13
CA GLU A 112 -11.17 -6.57 0.52
C GLU A 112 -12.17 -5.50 1.00
N CYS A 113 -11.70 -4.29 1.26
CA CYS A 113 -12.51 -3.14 1.66
C CYS A 113 -12.89 -2.19 0.50
N GLY A 114 -12.68 -2.59 -0.76
CA GLY A 114 -13.23 -1.90 -1.93
C GLY A 114 -12.25 -0.98 -2.67
N VAL A 115 -10.95 -1.02 -2.38
CA VAL A 115 -9.94 -0.48 -3.30
C VAL A 115 -9.87 -1.40 -4.52
N ASN A 116 -9.77 -0.84 -5.73
CA ASN A 116 -9.84 -1.66 -6.96
C ASN A 116 -8.52 -2.37 -7.29
N LYS A 117 -7.38 -1.69 -7.10
CA LYS A 117 -6.04 -2.24 -7.35
C LYS A 117 -5.01 -1.72 -6.35
N VAL A 118 -4.04 -2.56 -6.01
CA VAL A 118 -2.86 -2.16 -5.22
C VAL A 118 -1.59 -2.43 -6.00
N HIS A 119 -0.63 -1.52 -5.99
CA HIS A 119 0.65 -1.64 -6.68
C HIS A 119 1.81 -1.58 -5.70
N LEU A 120 2.79 -2.46 -5.85
CA LEU A 120 4.05 -2.49 -5.12
C LEU A 120 5.18 -2.16 -6.10
N LEU A 121 5.82 -1.01 -5.93
CA LEU A 121 6.83 -0.50 -6.88
C LEU A 121 8.15 -0.18 -6.19
N ASN A 122 9.23 -0.16 -6.97
CA ASN A 122 10.51 0.41 -6.53
C ASN A 122 10.52 1.94 -6.66
N GLY A 123 10.59 2.64 -5.53
CA GLY A 123 10.69 4.10 -5.47
C GLY A 123 12.05 4.65 -5.92
N LYS A 124 13.09 3.81 -6.06
CA LYS A 124 14.41 4.22 -6.58
C LYS A 124 14.44 4.24 -8.11
N CYS A 125 13.49 3.58 -8.77
CA CYS A 125 13.35 3.64 -10.22
C CYS A 125 12.77 5.01 -10.62
N ALA A 126 13.48 5.73 -11.48
CA ALA A 126 13.04 7.05 -11.95
C ALA A 126 11.70 6.92 -12.67
N HIS A 127 10.76 7.81 -12.33
CA HIS A 127 9.41 7.85 -12.90
C HIS A 127 8.59 6.57 -12.68
N SER A 128 8.88 5.80 -11.61
CA SER A 128 8.23 4.52 -11.34
C SER A 128 6.70 4.55 -11.41
N ILE A 129 6.07 5.57 -10.83
CA ILE A 129 4.61 5.76 -10.88
C ILE A 129 4.11 5.93 -12.33
N LEU A 130 4.82 6.71 -13.15
CA LEU A 130 4.39 6.94 -14.54
C LEU A 130 4.58 5.67 -15.38
N LEU A 131 5.70 4.97 -15.18
CA LEU A 131 5.97 3.71 -15.87
C LEU A 131 4.90 2.67 -15.52
N GLU A 132 4.51 2.56 -14.25
CA GLU A 132 3.45 1.63 -13.84
C GLU A 132 2.08 1.98 -14.45
N LEU A 133 1.72 3.25 -14.45
CA LEU A 133 0.36 3.67 -14.85
C LEU A 133 0.17 3.84 -16.36
N PHE A 134 1.24 4.08 -17.12
CA PHE A 134 1.17 4.43 -18.53
C PHE A 134 1.95 3.48 -19.45
N THR A 135 2.32 2.29 -18.97
CA THR A 135 2.90 1.23 -19.82
C THR A 135 2.15 -0.09 -19.65
N ASP A 136 2.09 -0.89 -20.71
CA ASP A 136 1.34 -2.15 -20.73
C ASP A 136 1.99 -3.26 -19.89
N SER A 137 3.31 -3.17 -19.66
CA SER A 137 4.04 -4.19 -18.92
C SER A 137 4.03 -4.00 -17.40
N GLY A 138 3.76 -2.78 -16.91
CA GLY A 138 4.08 -2.39 -15.54
C GLY A 138 5.57 -2.51 -15.24
N ILE A 139 6.00 -2.07 -14.05
CA ILE A 139 7.39 -2.22 -13.59
C ILE A 139 7.51 -2.84 -12.20
N GLY A 140 6.38 -3.21 -11.57
CA GLY A 140 6.37 -3.90 -10.29
C GLY A 140 5.27 -4.96 -10.23
N THR A 141 4.69 -5.12 -9.04
CA THR A 141 3.64 -6.12 -8.79
C THR A 141 2.32 -5.41 -8.51
N GLU A 142 1.28 -5.70 -9.30
CA GLU A 142 -0.10 -5.38 -8.93
C GLU A 142 -0.77 -6.53 -8.17
N ILE A 143 -1.63 -6.19 -7.22
CA ILE A 143 -2.54 -7.11 -6.53
C ILE A 143 -3.97 -6.69 -6.84
N ILE A 144 -4.79 -7.66 -7.26
CA ILE A 144 -6.18 -7.50 -7.67
C ILE A 144 -7.09 -8.55 -7.00
N HIS A 145 -8.40 -8.36 -7.12
CA HIS A 145 -9.42 -9.31 -6.65
C HIS A 145 -9.30 -10.69 -7.29
#